data_AF-A0A933CNC2-F1
#
_entry.id   AF-A0A933CNC2-F1
#
_cell.length_a   1.000
_cell.length_b   1.000
_cell.length_c   1.000
_cell.angle_alpha   90.00
_cell.angle_beta   90.00
_cell.angle_gamma   90.00
#
_symmetry.space_group_name_H-M   'P 1'
#
loop_
_entity.id
_entity.type
_entity.pdbx_description
1 polymer ?
#
loop_
_entity_poly.entity_id
_entity_poly.type
_entity_poly.pdbx_seq_one_letter_code
_entity_poly.pdbx_strand_id
1 'polypeptide(L)'
;MADEAREGARVERRREARQPVAVPVLVGGRLGAGSRFDEKTTTMDVSEHGARVELRLQIRLQVGTEVTVENLATGEKQGFRVARVSEPSGGRYYIGLEASELAPNFWRTEPGARF
;
A
#
# COMPACT_ATOMS: atom_id res chain seq x y z
N MET A 1 12.61 33.96 27.60
CA MET A 1 11.52 33.09 28.08
C MET A 1 10.42 33.13 27.03
N ALA A 2 9.84 31.97 26.74
CA ALA A 2 8.76 31.69 25.79
C ALA A 2 9.14 31.62 24.30
N ASP A 3 9.40 30.39 23.82
CA ASP A 3 8.57 29.74 22.79
C ASP A 3 8.94 28.24 22.77
N GLU A 4 8.38 27.49 23.71
CA GLU A 4 8.63 26.05 23.84
C GLU A 4 7.27 25.36 24.03
N ALA A 5 6.51 25.22 22.95
CA ALA A 5 5.38 24.30 22.88
C ALA A 5 4.81 24.23 21.47
N ARG A 6 5.22 23.22 20.70
CA ARG A 6 4.36 22.53 19.71
C ARG A 6 4.95 21.20 19.24
N GLU A 7 5.51 20.40 20.15
CA GLU A 7 5.69 18.96 19.91
C GLU A 7 4.37 18.26 20.29
N GLY A 8 3.35 18.42 19.44
CA GLY A 8 2.13 17.63 19.57
C GLY A 8 2.49 16.18 19.30
N ALA A 9 2.65 15.37 20.35
CA ALA A 9 2.85 13.94 20.24
C ALA A 9 1.85 13.37 19.22
N ARG A 10 2.34 12.93 18.07
CA ARG A 10 1.52 12.25 17.07
C ARG A 10 0.99 11.00 17.76
N VAL A 11 -0.27 11.03 18.17
CA VAL A 11 -0.95 9.85 18.69
C VAL A 11 -0.80 8.78 17.61
N GLU A 12 -0.07 7.71 17.93
CA GLU A 12 0.03 6.56 17.05
C GLU A 12 -1.37 5.98 16.88
N ARG A 13 -1.97 6.22 15.71
CA ARG A 13 -3.34 5.80 15.39
C ARG A 13 -3.38 4.49 14.61
N ARG A 14 -2.22 3.92 14.25
CA ARG A 14 -2.16 2.65 13.56
C ARG A 14 -2.49 1.56 14.57
N ARG A 15 -3.39 0.67 14.15
CA ARG A 15 -3.79 -0.51 14.94
C ARG A 15 -2.65 -1.53 15.06
N GLU A 16 -1.65 -1.43 14.19
CA GLU A 16 -0.55 -2.39 14.05
C GLU A 16 0.74 -1.68 13.61
N ALA A 17 1.88 -2.25 14.01
CA ALA A 17 3.19 -1.86 13.48
C ALA A 17 3.27 -2.20 11.99
N ARG A 18 4.07 -1.45 11.23
CA ARG A 18 4.36 -1.76 9.83
C ARG A 18 5.84 -2.06 9.66
N GLN A 19 6.13 -3.19 9.04
CA GLN A 19 7.50 -3.59 8.75
C GLN A 19 7.96 -2.93 7.43
N PRO A 20 9.10 -2.23 7.42
CA PRO A 20 9.66 -1.67 6.20
C PRO A 20 10.29 -2.78 5.37
N VAL A 21 9.53 -3.34 4.43
CA VAL A 21 9.96 -4.44 3.56
C VAL A 21 9.55 -4.16 2.11
N ALA A 22 10.43 -4.58 1.21
CA ALA A 22 10.33 -4.39 -0.23
C ALA A 22 9.87 -5.68 -0.92
N VAL A 23 8.56 -5.89 -0.99
CA VAL A 23 7.94 -7.03 -1.69
C VAL A 23 7.59 -6.60 -3.12
N PRO A 24 8.09 -7.30 -4.16
CA PRO A 24 7.73 -7.00 -5.54
C PRO A 24 6.27 -7.40 -5.79
N VAL A 25 5.49 -6.47 -6.35
CA VAL A 25 4.06 -6.68 -6.59
C VAL A 25 3.62 -6.18 -7.96
N LEU A 26 2.55 -6.77 -8.48
CA LEU A 26 1.75 -6.21 -9.57
C LEU A 26 0.43 -5.70 -9.00
N VAL A 27 0.17 -4.40 -9.15
CA VAL A 27 -1.09 -3.77 -8.74
C VAL A 27 -1.93 -3.56 -9.99
N GLY A 28 -3.11 -4.19 -10.03
CA GLY A 28 -4.03 -4.12 -11.16
C GLY A 28 -5.43 -3.68 -10.75
N GLY A 29 -6.16 -3.07 -11.68
CA GLY A 29 -7.52 -2.62 -11.40
C GLY A 29 -8.17 -1.86 -12.55
N ARG A 30 -9.21 -1.10 -12.23
CA ARG A 30 -9.90 -0.22 -13.17
C ARG A 30 -9.75 1.23 -12.76
N LEU A 31 -9.47 2.08 -13.74
CA LEU A 31 -9.53 3.53 -13.64
C LEU A 31 -10.98 4.00 -13.85
N GLY A 32 -11.31 5.22 -13.42
CA GLY A 32 -12.69 5.73 -13.41
C GLY A 32 -13.44 5.65 -14.75
N ALA A 33 -12.74 5.69 -15.89
CA ALA A 33 -13.33 5.55 -17.23
C ALA A 33 -13.50 4.09 -17.70
N GLY A 34 -13.25 3.10 -16.84
CA GLY A 34 -13.33 1.67 -17.14
C GLY A 34 -12.05 1.05 -17.72
N SER A 35 -11.06 1.87 -18.09
CA SER A 35 -9.73 1.43 -18.53
C SER A 35 -9.06 0.58 -17.45
N ARG A 36 -8.47 -0.54 -17.84
CA ARG A 36 -7.67 -1.37 -16.93
C ARG A 36 -6.25 -0.82 -16.82
N PHE A 37 -5.64 -1.03 -15.67
CA PHE A 37 -4.21 -0.81 -15.47
C PHE A 37 -3.61 -2.01 -14.77
N ASP A 38 -2.32 -2.22 -15.00
CA ASP A 38 -1.47 -3.16 -14.28
C ASP A 38 -0.10 -2.49 -14.14
N GLU A 39 0.38 -2.30 -12.91
CA GLU A 39 1.65 -1.64 -12.63
C GLU A 39 2.52 -2.50 -11.70
N LYS A 40 3.73 -2.81 -12.16
CA LYS A 40 4.75 -3.45 -11.33
C LYS A 40 5.38 -2.41 -10.41
N THR A 41 5.39 -2.68 -9.12
CA THR A 41 5.98 -1.81 -8.11
C THR A 41 6.53 -2.63 -6.94
N THR A 42 6.95 -1.97 -5.87
CA THR A 42 7.48 -2.60 -4.66
C THR A 42 6.86 -1.93 -3.44
N THR A 43 6.52 -2.72 -2.43
CA THR A 43 6.04 -2.17 -1.16
C THR A 43 7.13 -1.35 -0.48
N MET A 44 6.72 -0.29 0.21
CA MET A 44 7.60 0.45 1.13
C MET A 44 7.52 -0.10 2.53
N ASP A 45 6.32 -0.48 2.94
CA ASP A 45 6.00 -1.08 4.22
C ASP A 45 4.77 -1.97 4.10
N VAL A 46 4.70 -2.99 4.94
CA VAL A 46 3.58 -3.95 5.02
C VAL A 46 3.18 -4.20 6.47
N SER A 47 1.99 -4.77 6.63
CA SER A 47 1.37 -5.25 7.87
C SER A 47 0.37 -6.35 7.48
N GLU A 48 -0.18 -7.09 8.44
CA GLU A 48 -1.22 -8.08 8.15
C GLU A 48 -2.45 -7.47 7.45
N HIS A 49 -2.72 -6.18 7.72
CA HIS A 49 -3.87 -5.46 7.18
C HIS A 49 -3.61 -4.77 5.84
N GLY A 50 -2.36 -4.69 5.38
CA GLY A 50 -2.06 -4.08 4.08
C GLY A 50 -0.69 -3.45 3.97
N ALA A 51 -0.52 -2.61 2.94
CA ALA A 51 0.78 -2.12 2.53
C ALA A 51 0.76 -0.65 2.09
N ARG A 52 1.93 -0.10 1.81
CA ARG A 52 2.10 1.17 1.11
C ARG A 52 2.95 0.96 -0.14
N VAL A 53 2.51 1.48 -1.27
CA VAL A 53 3.24 1.43 -2.55
C VAL A 53 3.27 2.81 -3.21
N GLU A 54 4.26 3.02 -4.07
CA GLU A 54 4.32 4.14 -5.00
C GLU A 54 3.79 3.69 -6.36
N LEU A 55 2.94 4.50 -6.99
CA LEU A 55 2.48 4.30 -8.37
C LEU A 55 2.90 5.46 -9.26
N ARG A 56 3.11 5.16 -10.54
CA ARG A 56 3.50 6.08 -11.61
C ARG A 56 2.39 6.32 -12.63
N LEU A 57 1.19 5.76 -12.42
CA LEU A 57 0.02 6.05 -13.25
C LEU A 57 -0.21 7.56 -13.38
N GLN A 58 -0.48 8.01 -14.61
CA GLN A 58 -0.88 9.41 -14.85
C GLN A 58 -2.24 9.73 -14.22
N ILE A 59 -3.16 8.75 -14.21
CA ILE A 59 -4.46 8.87 -13.57
C ILE A 59 -4.35 8.34 -12.15
N ARG A 60 -4.67 9.19 -11.17
CA ARG A 60 -4.65 8.83 -9.75
C ARG A 60 -5.85 7.97 -9.39
N LEU A 61 -5.59 6.91 -8.62
CA LEU A 61 -6.65 6.15 -7.97
C LEU A 61 -7.31 6.99 -6.87
N GLN A 62 -8.57 6.70 -6.58
CA GLN A 62 -9.33 7.35 -5.52
C GLN A 62 -9.35 6.47 -4.27
N VAL A 63 -9.54 7.08 -3.11
CA VAL A 63 -9.84 6.32 -1.89
C VAL A 63 -11.13 5.53 -2.12
N GLY A 64 -11.11 4.25 -1.81
CA GLY A 64 -12.20 3.33 -2.10
C GLY A 64 -12.05 2.52 -3.38
N THR A 65 -11.12 2.86 -4.28
CA THR A 65 -10.87 2.05 -5.47
C THR A 65 -10.43 0.65 -5.08
N GLU A 66 -11.12 -0.36 -5.62
CA GLU A 66 -10.72 -1.76 -5.50
C GLU A 66 -9.60 -2.09 -6.49
N VAL A 67 -8.61 -2.82 -6.02
CA VAL A 67 -7.46 -3.28 -6.80
C VAL A 67 -7.16 -4.73 -6.46
N THR A 68 -6.58 -5.44 -7.41
CA THR A 68 -5.96 -6.74 -7.18
C THR A 68 -4.46 -6.53 -7.04
N VAL A 69 -3.87 -7.11 -6.01
CA VAL A 69 -2.41 -7.15 -5.83
C VAL A 69 -1.95 -8.58 -6.01
N GLU A 70 -0.96 -8.78 -6.86
CA GLU A 70 -0.22 -10.04 -6.99
C GLU A 70 1.14 -9.89 -6.32
N ASN A 71 1.47 -10.77 -5.39
CA ASN A 71 2.83 -10.93 -4.88
C ASN A 71 3.65 -11.65 -5.96
N LEU A 72 4.63 -10.97 -6.55
CA LEU A 72 5.41 -11.51 -7.67
C LEU A 72 6.44 -12.57 -7.23
N ALA A 73 6.72 -12.70 -5.93
CA ALA A 73 7.60 -13.73 -5.41
C ALA A 73 6.87 -15.08 -5.23
N THR A 74 5.58 -15.05 -4.86
CA THR A 74 4.79 -16.26 -4.58
C THR A 74 3.76 -16.57 -5.66
N GLY A 75 3.38 -15.58 -6.48
CA GLY A 75 2.29 -15.66 -7.44
C GLY A 75 0.88 -15.52 -6.82
N GLU A 76 0.80 -15.37 -5.49
CA GLU A 76 -0.48 -15.22 -4.80
C GLU A 76 -1.14 -13.88 -5.18
N LYS A 77 -2.47 -13.91 -5.32
CA LYS A 77 -3.29 -12.73 -5.64
C LYS A 77 -4.31 -12.48 -4.57
N GLN A 78 -4.51 -11.22 -4.23
CA GLN A 78 -5.48 -10.82 -3.22
C GLN A 78 -6.12 -9.47 -3.56
N GLY A 79 -7.38 -9.31 -3.15
CA GLY A 79 -8.12 -8.07 -3.27
C GLY A 79 -7.74 -7.06 -2.17
N PHE A 80 -7.56 -5.81 -2.58
CA PHE A 80 -7.31 -4.68 -1.71
C PHE A 80 -8.19 -3.50 -2.09
N ARG A 81 -8.34 -2.58 -1.15
CA ARG A 81 -8.93 -1.25 -1.34
C ARG A 81 -7.88 -0.18 -1.11
N VAL A 82 -7.93 0.88 -1.92
CA VAL A 82 -7.15 2.10 -1.68
C VAL A 82 -7.71 2.79 -0.44
N ALA A 83 -6.99 2.73 0.69
CA ALA A 83 -7.38 3.35 1.96
C ALA A 83 -6.87 4.79 2.08
N ARG A 84 -5.79 5.13 1.37
CA ARG A 84 -5.19 6.47 1.40
C ARG A 84 -4.48 6.78 0.08
N VAL A 85 -4.50 8.06 -0.30
CA VAL A 85 -3.69 8.61 -1.39
C VAL A 85 -2.88 9.79 -0.84
N SER A 86 -1.60 9.90 -1.21
CA SER A 86 -0.75 11.05 -0.83
C SER A 86 0.28 11.36 -1.91
N GLU A 87 0.58 12.64 -2.10
CA GLU A 87 1.49 13.12 -3.15
C GLU A 87 2.60 13.97 -2.50
N PRO A 88 3.78 13.39 -2.23
CA PRO A 88 4.83 14.11 -1.52
C PRO A 88 5.63 15.04 -2.43
N SER A 89 5.65 14.83 -3.76
CA SER A 89 6.10 15.78 -4.81
C SER A 89 6.47 15.04 -6.12
N GLY A 90 6.51 15.78 -7.23
CA GLY A 90 7.11 15.32 -8.49
C GLY A 90 6.25 14.36 -9.32
N GLY A 91 4.91 14.47 -9.23
CA GLY A 91 3.98 13.66 -10.02
C GLY A 91 3.87 12.20 -9.60
N ARG A 92 4.59 11.81 -8.55
CA ARG A 92 4.50 10.49 -7.92
C ARG A 92 3.48 10.53 -6.80
N TYR A 93 2.68 9.48 -6.67
CA TYR A 93 1.76 9.35 -5.56
C TYR A 93 1.89 8.00 -4.89
N TYR A 94 1.68 8.02 -3.59
CA TYR A 94 1.67 6.85 -2.75
C TYR A 94 0.23 6.49 -2.46
N ILE A 95 -0.04 5.19 -2.48
CA ILE A 95 -1.30 4.65 -2.00
C ILE A 95 -1.06 3.77 -0.78
N GLY A 96 -1.93 3.95 0.21
CA GLY A 96 -2.11 2.97 1.27
C GLY A 96 -3.15 1.96 0.81
N LEU A 97 -2.79 0.69 0.88
CA LEU A 97 -3.65 -0.45 0.57
C LEU A 97 -4.15 -1.07 1.88
N GLU A 98 -5.42 -1.43 1.91
CA GLU A 98 -6.08 -2.19 2.98
C GLU A 98 -6.62 -3.48 2.37
N ALA A 99 -6.27 -4.62 2.96
CA ALA A 99 -6.68 -5.92 2.45
C ALA A 99 -8.19 -6.10 2.64
N SER A 100 -8.89 -6.61 1.62
CA SER A 100 -10.32 -6.90 1.72
C SER A 100 -10.61 -8.06 2.68
N GLU A 101 -9.65 -8.97 2.82
CA GLU A 101 -9.65 -10.10 3.75
C GLU A 101 -8.26 -10.22 4.38
N LEU A 102 -8.14 -10.76 5.59
CA LEU A 102 -6.83 -10.95 6.20
C LEU A 102 -6.09 -12.13 5.53
N ALA A 103 -4.86 -11.88 5.11
CA ALA A 103 -3.95 -12.92 4.64
C ALA A 103 -2.58 -12.74 5.30
N PRO A 104 -2.37 -13.32 6.50
CA PRO A 104 -1.13 -13.20 7.28
C PRO A 104 0.13 -13.77 6.60
N ASN A 105 -0.03 -14.30 5.39
CA ASN A 105 1.01 -14.97 4.64
C ASN A 105 1.29 -14.29 3.29
N PHE A 106 0.48 -13.30 2.92
CA PHE A 106 0.53 -12.71 1.58
C PHE A 106 1.85 -11.99 1.29
N TRP A 107 2.46 -11.32 2.27
CA TRP A 107 3.67 -10.51 2.08
C TRP A 107 5.00 -11.28 2.14
N ARG A 108 4.97 -12.61 2.18
CA ARG A 108 6.18 -13.43 2.22
C ARG A 108 6.95 -13.32 0.90
N THR A 109 8.28 -13.37 0.96
CA THR A 109 9.14 -13.35 -0.24
C THR A 109 9.57 -14.75 -0.69
N GLU A 110 9.27 -15.78 0.11
CA GLU A 110 9.53 -17.18 -0.20
C GLU A 110 8.42 -18.07 0.40
N PRO A 111 8.10 -19.22 -0.23
CA PRO A 111 7.11 -20.14 0.31
C PRO A 111 7.48 -20.63 1.73
N GLY A 112 6.56 -20.49 2.68
CA GLY A 112 6.71 -21.02 4.05
C GLY A 112 7.40 -20.10 5.07
N ALA A 113 8.05 -19.01 4.65
CA ALA A 113 8.61 -18.02 5.58
C ALA A 113 7.51 -17.27 6.34
N ARG A 114 7.77 -16.75 7.54
CA ARG A 114 6.89 -15.77 8.21
C ARG A 114 7.47 -14.37 8.02
N PHE A 115 6.62 -13.35 7.87
CA PHE A 115 7.04 -11.95 7.81
C PHE A 115 6.87 -11.29 9.17
#